data_AF-A0A940NN29-F1
#
_entry.id   AF-A0A940NN29-F1
#
_cell.length_a   1.000
_cell.length_b   1.000
_cell.length_c   1.000
_cell.angle_alpha   90.00
_cell.angle_beta   90.00
_cell.angle_gamma   90.00
#
_symmetry.space_group_name_H-M   'P 1'
#
loop_
_entity.id
_entity.type
_entity.pdbx_description
1 polymer ?
#
loop_
_entity_poly.entity_id
_entity_poly.type
_entity_poly.pdbx_seq_one_letter_code
_entity_poly.pdbx_strand_id
1 'polypeptide(L)' 'MIERRFANRSEWKRVVERSYVQSYLDTKEFKGYITLLKVIKVRVPLHVQYNNEREHMEILSNKI' A
#
# COMPACT_ATOMS: atom_id res chain seq x y z
N MET A 1 -10.60 23.21 -3.04
CA MET A 1 -9.32 22.87 -2.39
C MET A 1 -8.98 21.44 -2.78
N ILE A 2 -7.81 21.19 -3.38
CA ILE A 2 -7.34 19.82 -3.67
C ILE A 2 -6.82 19.25 -2.35
N GLU A 3 -7.46 18.19 -1.84
CA GLU A 3 -6.93 17.47 -0.68
C GLU A 3 -5.63 16.78 -1.06
N ARG A 4 -4.54 17.16 -0.38
CA ARG A 4 -3.23 16.53 -0.58
C ARG A 4 -3.29 15.12 0.00
N ARG A 5 -3.37 14.12 -0.87
CA ARG A 5 -3.28 12.70 -0.48
C ARG A 5 -1.82 12.34 -0.24
N PHE A 6 -1.46 12.05 1.01
CA PHE A 6 -0.11 11.61 1.36
C PHE A 6 0.08 10.12 1.08
N ALA A 7 1.18 9.75 0.41
CA ALA A 7 1.47 8.36 0.04
C ALA A 7 1.79 7.46 1.26
N ASN A 8 2.20 8.05 2.37
CA ASN A 8 2.47 7.33 3.63
C ASN A 8 1.19 6.85 4.34
N ARG A 9 0.01 7.29 3.88
CA ARG A 9 -1.32 6.89 4.38
C ARG A 9 -1.40 6.85 5.90
N SER A 10 -0.85 7.89 6.53
CA SER A 10 -0.64 7.96 7.97
C SER A 10 -1.90 7.66 8.79
N GLU A 11 -3.06 8.05 8.24
CA GLU A 11 -4.41 7.96 8.77
C GLU A 11 -5.03 6.55 8.79
N TRP A 12 -4.38 5.54 8.21
CA TRP A 12 -4.90 4.17 8.17
C TRP A 12 -4.88 3.48 9.54
N LYS A 13 -5.96 3.64 10.31
CA LYS A 13 -6.13 3.06 11.67
C LYS A 13 -6.02 1.53 11.73
N ARG A 14 -6.28 0.84 10.61
CA ARG A 14 -6.19 -0.64 10.50
C ARG A 14 -4.75 -1.13 10.48
N VAL A 15 -3.81 -0.34 9.98
CA VAL A 15 -2.40 -0.73 9.89
C VAL A 15 -1.73 -0.50 11.23
N VAL A 16 -1.29 -1.59 11.85
CA VAL A 16 -0.59 -1.57 13.14
C VAL A 16 0.88 -1.26 12.94
N GLU A 17 1.47 -1.82 11.90
CA GLU A 17 2.89 -1.71 11.61
C GLU A 17 3.10 -1.53 10.11
N ARG A 18 3.95 -0.57 9.76
CA ARG A 18 4.29 -0.23 8.38
C ARG A 18 5.70 0.34 8.28
N SER A 19 6.25 0.25 7.08
CA SER A 19 7.43 1.00 6.66
C SER A 19 7.11 1.82 5.41
N TYR A 20 7.73 2.99 5.31
CA TYR A 20 7.57 3.91 4.18
C TYR A 20 8.94 4.33 3.68
N VAL A 21 9.15 4.25 2.37
CA VAL A 21 10.34 4.76 1.70
C VAL A 21 9.90 5.54 0.46
N GLN A 22 10.64 6.60 0.14
CA GLN A 22 10.41 7.42 -1.04
C GLN A 22 11.75 7.75 -1.69
N SER A 23 11.78 7.73 -3.02
CA SER A 23 12.94 8.15 -3.80
C SER A 23 12.50 9.03 -4.95
N TYR A 24 13.32 10.02 -5.31
CA TYR A 24 13.12 10.81 -6.52
C TYR A 24 13.82 10.12 -7.68
N LEU A 25 13.12 9.96 -8.79
CA LEU A 25 13.64 9.37 -10.01
C LEU A 25 13.52 10.38 -11.15
N ASP A 26 14.63 10.57 -11.87
CA ASP A 26 14.72 11.41 -13.06
C ASP A 26 15.34 10.57 -14.18
N THR A 27 14.48 9.83 -14.89
CA THR A 27 14.87 9.05 -16.07
C THR A 27 14.09 9.54 -17.28
N LYS A 28 14.42 9.01 -18.45
CA LYS A 28 13.71 9.34 -19.70
C LYS A 28 12.24 8.89 -19.65
N GLU A 29 11.96 7.79 -18.96
CA GLU A 29 10.65 7.15 -18.89
C GLU A 29 9.77 7.71 -17.75
N PHE A 30 10.38 8.25 -16.70
CA PHE A 30 9.66 8.76 -15.54
C PHE A 30 10.44 9.87 -14.83
N LYS A 31 9.72 10.93 -14.47
CA LYS A 31 10.25 12.03 -13.66
C LYS A 31 9.31 12.33 -12.50
N GLY A 32 9.73 11.99 -11.29
CA GLY A 32 8.90 12.19 -10.10
C GLY A 32 9.35 11.38 -8.90
N TYR A 33 8.50 11.34 -7.89
CA TYR A 33 8.74 10.53 -6.70
C TYR A 33 8.11 9.16 -6.84
N ILE A 34 8.89 8.11 -6.56
CA ILE A 34 8.41 6.74 -6.36
C ILE A 34 8.34 6.50 -4.86
N THR A 35 7.24 5.93 -4.39
CA THR A 35 7.00 5.64 -2.98
C THR A 35 6.67 4.17 -2.78
N LEU A 36 7.25 3.54 -1.75
CA LEU A 36 6.90 2.22 -1.28
C LEU A 36 6.26 2.34 0.10
N LEU A 37 5.01 1.90 0.21
CA LEU A 37 4.33 1.70 1.49
C LEU A 37 4.25 0.19 1.76
N LYS A 38 5.10 -0.31 2.66
CA LYS A 38 5.09 -1.70 3.09
C LYS A 38 4.21 -1.84 4.33
N VAL A 39 3.05 -2.49 4.19
CA VAL A 39 2.16 -2.83 5.30
C VAL A 39 2.65 -4.13 5.93
N ILE A 40 3.16 -4.06 7.15
CA ILE A 40 3.77 -5.20 7.86
C ILE A 40 2.70 -5.95 8.67
N LYS A 41 1.82 -5.22 9.36
CA LYS A 41 0.78 -5.81 10.21
C LYS A 41 -0.53 -5.02 10.15
N VAL A 42 -1.65 -5.74 10.06
CA VAL A 42 -3.02 -5.19 10.08
C VAL A 42 -3.83 -5.75 11.25
N ARG A 43 -4.75 -4.94 11.81
CA ARG A 43 -5.66 -5.37 12.89
C ARG A 43 -6.71 -6.37 12.43
N VAL A 44 -7.16 -6.26 11.18
CA VAL A 44 -8.18 -7.10 10.56
C VAL A 44 -7.72 -7.40 9.13
N PRO A 45 -7.84 -8.64 8.63
CA PRO A 45 -7.47 -8.97 7.24
C PRO A 45 -8.15 -8.06 6.23
N LEU A 46 -7.43 -7.70 5.17
CA LEU A 46 -7.95 -6.96 4.03
C LEU A 46 -8.60 -7.94 3.05
N HIS A 47 -9.75 -8.52 3.40
CA HIS A 47 -10.57 -9.23 2.41
C HIS A 47 -11.65 -8.29 1.88
N VAL A 48 -11.86 -8.32 0.58
CA VAL A 48 -13.02 -7.71 -0.09
C VAL A 48 -13.77 -8.86 -0.72
N GLN A 49 -15.05 -9.01 -0.39
CA GLN A 49 -15.87 -10.07 -0.94
C GLN A 49 -16.40 -9.61 -2.32
N TYR A 50 -15.82 -10.13 -3.39
CA TYR A 50 -16.39 -10.00 -4.73
C TYR A 50 -17.25 -11.24 -5.00
N ASN A 51 -18.50 -11.03 -5.43
CA ASN A 51 -19.41 -12.09 -5.91
C ASN A 51 -19.53 -13.33 -5.01
N ASN A 52 -19.66 -13.17 -3.69
CA ASN A 52 -19.84 -14.26 -2.72
C ASN A 52 -18.69 -15.26 -2.57
N GLU A 53 -17.58 -15.11 -3.28
CA GLU A 53 -16.38 -15.91 -3.05
C GLU A 53 -15.45 -15.15 -2.09
N ARG A 54 -15.10 -15.82 -0.98
CA ARG A 54 -14.15 -15.27 0.00
C ARG A 54 -12.74 -15.49 -0.53
N GLU A 55 -12.24 -14.56 -1.33
CA GLU A 55 -10.81 -14.55 -1.64
C GLU A 55 -10.04 -14.01 -0.43
N HIS A 56 -9.36 -14.90 0.27
CA HIS A 56 -8.37 -14.55 1.28
C HIS A 56 -7.17 -13.95 0.55
N MET A 57 -7.02 -12.63 0.60
CA MET A 57 -5.79 -11.96 0.16
C MET A 57 -4.72 -12.19 1.21
N GLU A 58 -4.22 -13.43 1.28
CA GLU A 58 -2.87 -13.67 1.76
C GLU A 58 -1.97 -12.77 0.95
N ILE A 59 -1.31 -11.85 1.66
CA ILE A 59 -0.26 -11.01 1.10
C ILE A 59 0.64 -11.96 0.32
N LEU A 60 0.63 -11.86 -1.02
CA LEU A 60 1.43 -12.67 -1.96
C LEU A 60 2.92 -12.36 -1.76
N SER A 61 3.41 -12.70 -0.58
CA SER A 61 4.79 -13.02 -0.29
C SER A 61 4.97 -14.44 -0.81
N ASN A 62 5.65 -14.56 -1.95
CA ASN A 62 6.06 -15.80 -2.62
C ASN A 62 5.06 -16.37 -3.65
N LYS A 63 5.21 -15.89 -4.88
CA LYS A 63 5.41 -16.78 -6.03
C LYS A 63 6.34 -16.07 -7.02
N ILE A 64 7.62 -16.42 -6.91
CA ILE A 64 8.59 -16.36 -8.01
C ILE A 64 8.31 -17.58 -8.89
#